data_AF-I1CKK5-F1
#
_entry.id   AF-I1CKK5-F1
#
_cell.length_a   1.000
_cell.length_b   1.000
_cell.length_c   1.000
_cell.angle_alpha   90.00
_cell.angle_beta   90.00
_cell.angle_gamma   90.00
#
_symmetry.space_group_name_H-M   'P 1'
#
loop_
_entity.id
_entity.type
_entity.pdbx_description
1 polymer ?
#
loop_
_entity_poly.entity_id
_entity_poly.type
_entity_poly.pdbx_seq_one_letter_code
_entity_poly.pdbx_strand_id
1 'polypeptide(L)'
;MLFSLQEEYALAWLHLSTISIITILIHLSQALSRLSQGADASKARIESACSTLDSIASQLFNAPHVLLVATQSAIQTTKENVHHALSAALTVIKTTLVWFIQLYKSIFRCLLGLPVHTLLSLLTQVAGPIQKATEDIASVLTGSNHFLGNWTQGLQGISDRLDHWVQQEDDWVQQMVSMPLDAIQIKLNQSLGDWEPAPAPVLGKSQTVCDTAALEDAVDRLYAQATSSVWWMMGLLVLCLALSIALQAYSVKRKHQRIQTARDSLLAVLSGADSEKRPAGPELLERYERTVQFPLLFARLQSRCRFLGVMSRPVAIDCLLVGLTGIVLLHAFVYVLESKTRRLSQDFSNQVIAWTNHTTSHWATEAGRQLEEMNDWVHRTEVDLNEHLFDTIKSTALGMNHTLSSVMGEVQEAIGSILGGTLLEQPAQGLVQCLVTNKVENIENGLTWIASHAYIHLTKMDITSFHPSSVVPKLTETMLHHLQVDDGSSSASLRTLLGFYYTLLLFWLLTIVIATGFQIKHRQSQ
;
A
#
# COMPACT_ATOMS: atom_id res chain seq x y z
N MET A 1 50.27 34.31 53.82
CA MET A 1 51.06 34.01 52.61
C MET A 1 50.55 34.91 51.51
N LEU A 2 51.31 35.95 51.15
CA LEU A 2 51.02 36.78 49.99
C LEU A 2 51.73 36.12 48.81
N PHE A 3 50.96 35.55 47.88
CA PHE A 3 51.52 35.16 46.57
C PHE A 3 52.19 36.38 45.93
N SER A 4 53.26 36.15 45.18
CA SER A 4 53.87 37.24 44.43
C SER A 4 52.91 37.73 43.34
N LEU A 5 52.99 39.02 42.99
CA LEU A 5 52.16 39.64 41.93
C LEU A 5 52.16 38.82 40.63
N GLN A 6 53.33 38.27 40.27
CA GLN A 6 53.49 37.45 39.06
C GLN A 6 52.67 36.16 39.14
N GLU A 7 52.59 35.52 40.30
CA GLU A 7 51.80 34.29 40.49
C GLU A 7 50.30 34.58 40.44
N GLU A 8 49.82 35.69 41.04
CA GLU A 8 48.40 36.08 40.99
C GLU A 8 47.96 36.47 39.56
N TYR A 9 48.83 37.12 38.77
CA TYR A 9 48.55 37.39 37.36
C TYR A 9 48.57 36.13 36.50
N ALA A 10 49.52 35.21 36.75
CA ALA A 10 49.61 33.94 36.04
C ALA A 10 48.40 33.03 36.32
N LEU A 11 47.75 33.16 37.47
CA LEU A 11 46.55 32.40 37.86
C LEU A 11 45.23 33.12 37.55
N ALA A 12 45.25 34.36 37.04
CA ALA A 12 44.05 35.14 36.78
C ALA A 12 43.10 34.48 35.76
N TRP A 13 43.63 33.64 34.85
CA TRP A 13 42.84 32.88 33.88
C TRP A 13 42.21 31.60 34.46
N LEU A 14 42.63 31.14 35.64
CA LEU A 14 42.12 29.94 36.32
C LEU A 14 40.95 30.25 37.27
N HIS A 15 40.33 31.44 37.15
CA HIS A 15 39.20 31.84 37.98
C HIS A 15 37.98 30.92 37.75
N LEU A 16 37.14 30.72 38.77
CA LEU A 16 35.97 29.83 38.66
C LEU A 16 35.02 30.23 37.51
N SER A 17 34.93 31.53 37.22
CA SER A 17 34.15 32.08 36.11
C SER A 17 34.71 31.78 34.73
N THR A 18 36.04 31.77 34.55
CA THR A 18 36.67 31.47 33.24
C THR A 18 36.54 29.99 32.92
N ILE A 19 36.74 29.11 33.92
CA ILE A 19 36.52 27.66 33.78
C ILE A 19 35.08 27.37 33.34
N SER A 20 34.10 28.01 33.98
CA SER A 20 32.68 27.90 33.63
C SER A 20 32.37 28.32 32.18
N ILE A 21 32.96 29.42 31.71
CA ILE A 21 32.75 29.84 30.31
C ILE A 21 33.42 28.85 29.33
N ILE A 22 34.60 28.33 29.69
CA ILE A 22 35.31 27.32 28.88
C ILE A 22 34.49 26.01 28.80
N THR A 23 33.89 25.54 29.89
CA THR A 23 33.04 24.33 29.83
C THR A 23 31.83 24.55 28.93
N ILE A 24 31.15 25.71 29.03
CA ILE A 24 30.03 26.04 28.14
C ILE A 24 30.48 26.08 26.67
N LEU A 25 31.65 26.65 26.36
CA LEU A 25 32.24 26.64 25.02
C LEU A 25 32.49 25.22 24.50
N ILE A 26 33.05 24.33 25.34
CA ILE A 26 33.26 22.92 24.98
C ILE A 26 31.93 22.25 24.65
N HIS A 27 30.90 22.41 25.50
CA HIS A 27 29.59 21.80 25.25
C HIS A 27 28.90 22.37 24.00
N LEU A 28 29.09 23.65 23.67
CA LEU A 28 28.61 24.23 22.41
C LEU A 28 29.37 23.70 21.18
N SER A 29 30.67 23.47 21.28
CA SER A 29 31.45 22.85 20.21
C SER A 29 31.00 21.40 19.94
N GLN A 30 30.66 20.66 21.00
CA GLN A 30 30.06 19.34 20.87
C GLN A 30 28.68 19.43 20.22
N ALA A 31 27.85 20.41 20.58
CA ALA A 31 26.55 20.62 19.93
C ALA A 31 26.70 20.90 18.42
N LEU A 32 27.69 21.71 18.00
CA LEU A 32 28.01 21.92 16.58
C LEU A 32 28.39 20.63 15.87
N SER A 33 29.26 19.81 16.47
CA SER A 33 29.66 18.52 15.88
C SER A 33 28.50 17.54 15.75
N ARG A 34 27.54 17.57 16.68
CA ARG A 34 26.32 16.75 16.60
C ARG A 34 25.39 17.26 15.51
N LEU A 35 25.28 18.58 15.32
CA LEU A 35 24.50 19.16 14.24
C LEU A 35 25.06 18.78 12.86
N SER A 36 26.39 18.75 12.68
CA SER A 36 26.99 18.30 11.41
C SER A 36 26.76 16.81 11.17
N GLN A 37 27.01 15.97 12.19
CA GLN A 37 26.72 14.53 12.09
C GLN A 37 25.24 14.25 11.81
N GLY A 38 24.35 15.04 12.40
CA GLY A 38 22.91 14.95 12.15
C GLY A 38 22.54 15.32 10.72
N ALA A 39 23.15 16.37 10.14
CA ALA A 39 22.94 16.74 8.76
C ALA A 39 23.43 15.64 7.79
N ASP A 40 24.62 15.10 7.99
CA ASP A 40 25.18 14.01 7.19
C ASP A 40 24.32 12.74 7.29
N ALA A 41 23.86 12.41 8.50
CA ALA A 41 22.97 11.27 8.73
C ALA A 41 21.61 11.47 8.04
N SER A 42 21.06 12.69 8.04
CA SER A 42 19.84 13.00 7.30
C SER A 42 20.03 12.82 5.80
N LYS A 43 21.14 13.26 5.22
CA LYS A 43 21.45 13.02 3.79
C LYS A 43 21.52 11.53 3.46
N ALA A 44 22.20 10.73 4.27
CA ALA A 44 22.24 9.27 4.09
C ALA A 44 20.85 8.63 4.20
N ARG A 45 19.98 9.11 5.11
CA ARG A 45 18.59 8.66 5.21
C ARG A 45 17.77 9.05 3.99
N ILE A 46 18.01 10.23 3.41
CA ILE A 46 17.38 10.68 2.16
C ILE A 46 17.76 9.74 1.01
N GLU A 47 19.05 9.42 0.84
CA GLU A 47 19.50 8.48 -0.19
C GLU A 47 18.87 7.08 -0.03
N SER A 48 18.86 6.56 1.20
CA SER A 48 18.23 5.27 1.50
C SER A 48 16.72 5.29 1.23
N ALA A 49 16.02 6.34 1.66
CA ALA A 49 14.60 6.52 1.40
C ALA A 49 14.32 6.61 -0.10
N CYS A 50 15.17 7.33 -0.84
CA CYS A 50 15.09 7.49 -2.28
C CYS A 50 15.26 6.15 -3.03
N SER A 51 16.25 5.33 -2.65
CA SER A 51 16.41 3.98 -3.22
C SER A 51 15.20 3.07 -2.95
N THR A 52 14.58 3.20 -1.78
CA THR A 52 13.39 2.43 -1.41
C THR A 52 12.20 2.88 -2.24
N LEU A 53 12.03 4.20 -2.44
CA LEU A 53 11.01 4.78 -3.30
C LEU A 53 11.18 4.33 -4.74
N ASP A 54 12.39 4.33 -5.27
CA ASP A 54 12.69 3.90 -6.64
C ASP A 54 12.38 2.41 -6.85
N SER A 55 12.71 1.56 -5.86
CA SER A 55 12.34 0.13 -5.88
C SER A 55 10.81 -0.07 -5.84
N ILE A 56 10.09 0.65 -4.98
CA ILE A 56 8.63 0.52 -4.89
C ILE A 56 7.98 1.02 -6.18
N ALA A 57 8.41 2.19 -6.66
CA ALA A 57 7.86 2.81 -7.86
C ALA A 57 8.13 1.94 -9.09
N SER A 58 9.34 1.40 -9.26
CA SER A 58 9.65 0.50 -10.39
C SER A 58 8.86 -0.80 -10.34
N GLN A 59 8.64 -1.41 -9.18
CA GLN A 59 7.81 -2.60 -9.04
C GLN A 59 6.35 -2.33 -9.41
N LEU A 60 5.78 -1.25 -8.89
CA LEU A 60 4.38 -0.87 -9.17
C LEU A 60 4.18 -0.44 -10.62
N PHE A 61 5.15 0.28 -11.19
CA PHE A 61 5.11 0.71 -12.57
C PHE A 61 5.25 -0.45 -13.56
N ASN A 62 6.04 -1.46 -13.24
CA ASN A 62 6.24 -2.63 -14.10
C ASN A 62 5.18 -3.74 -13.88
N ALA A 63 4.39 -3.68 -12.80
CA ALA A 63 3.36 -4.67 -12.52
C ALA A 63 2.33 -4.83 -13.66
N PRO A 64 1.78 -3.76 -14.27
CA PRO A 64 0.89 -3.87 -15.43
C PRO A 64 1.51 -4.66 -16.58
N HIS A 65 2.80 -4.48 -16.85
CA HIS A 65 3.48 -5.20 -17.93
C HIS A 65 3.56 -6.70 -17.66
N VAL A 66 3.95 -7.10 -16.43
CA VAL A 66 4.01 -8.52 -16.06
C VAL A 66 2.63 -9.16 -16.12
N LEU A 67 1.61 -8.45 -15.63
CA LEU A 67 0.23 -8.92 -15.65
C LEU A 67 -0.31 -9.01 -17.07
N LEU A 68 0.00 -8.05 -17.94
CA LEU A 68 -0.42 -8.06 -19.35
C LEU A 68 0.13 -9.29 -20.08
N VAL A 69 1.42 -9.58 -19.94
CA VAL A 69 2.05 -10.75 -20.57
C VAL A 69 1.43 -12.05 -20.05
N ALA A 70 1.18 -12.15 -18.74
CA ALA A 70 0.52 -13.30 -18.15
C ALA A 70 -0.90 -13.47 -18.70
N THR A 71 -1.68 -12.39 -18.79
CA THR A 71 -3.06 -12.42 -19.30
C THR A 71 -3.11 -12.77 -20.78
N GLN A 72 -2.19 -12.24 -21.59
CA GLN A 72 -2.07 -12.61 -23.01
C GLN A 72 -1.83 -14.11 -23.19
N SER A 73 -0.87 -14.67 -22.45
CA SER A 73 -0.58 -16.11 -22.49
C SER A 73 -1.76 -16.94 -22.00
N ALA A 74 -2.46 -16.48 -20.94
CA ALA A 74 -3.67 -17.13 -20.45
C ALA A 74 -4.80 -17.13 -21.50
N ILE A 75 -5.02 -16.01 -22.20
CA ILE A 75 -6.03 -15.90 -23.26
C ILE A 75 -5.70 -16.83 -24.42
N GLN A 76 -4.44 -16.85 -24.88
CA GLN A 76 -4.01 -17.75 -25.96
C GLN A 76 -4.18 -19.22 -25.58
N THR A 77 -3.73 -19.59 -24.39
CA THR A 77 -3.89 -20.97 -23.89
C THR A 77 -5.37 -21.34 -23.72
N THR A 78 -6.19 -20.41 -23.26
CA THR A 78 -7.64 -20.62 -23.10
C THR A 78 -8.31 -20.78 -24.46
N LYS A 79 -7.95 -19.96 -25.45
CA LYS A 79 -8.43 -20.07 -26.83
C LYS A 79 -8.19 -21.48 -27.38
N GLU A 80 -6.96 -21.98 -27.30
CA GLU A 80 -6.59 -23.31 -27.78
C GLU A 80 -7.38 -24.42 -27.05
N ASN A 81 -7.44 -24.34 -25.72
CA ASN A 81 -8.15 -25.32 -24.91
C ASN A 81 -9.65 -25.32 -25.18
N VAL A 82 -10.28 -24.15 -25.29
CA VAL A 82 -11.70 -24.00 -25.61
C VAL A 82 -11.98 -24.53 -27.00
N HIS A 83 -11.14 -24.19 -27.98
CA HIS A 83 -11.26 -24.70 -29.34
C HIS A 83 -11.20 -26.24 -29.39
N HIS A 84 -10.20 -26.84 -28.74
CA HIS A 84 -10.08 -28.29 -28.69
C HIS A 84 -11.23 -28.96 -27.91
N ALA A 85 -11.65 -28.40 -26.78
CA ALA A 85 -12.74 -28.94 -25.97
C ALA A 85 -14.08 -28.88 -26.70
N LEU A 86 -14.42 -27.75 -27.32
CA LEU A 86 -15.67 -27.60 -28.09
C LEU A 86 -15.67 -28.50 -29.32
N SER A 87 -14.55 -28.58 -30.06
CA SER A 87 -14.44 -29.47 -31.22
C SER A 87 -14.58 -30.95 -30.82
N ALA A 88 -13.95 -31.36 -29.71
CA ALA A 88 -14.09 -32.71 -29.18
C ALA A 88 -15.53 -32.99 -28.71
N ALA A 89 -16.16 -32.05 -27.99
CA ALA A 89 -17.53 -32.18 -27.52
C ALA A 89 -18.52 -32.34 -28.69
N LEU A 90 -18.40 -31.51 -29.73
CA LEU A 90 -19.21 -31.64 -30.94
C LEU A 90 -19.02 -33.00 -31.63
N THR A 91 -17.78 -33.48 -31.69
CA THR A 91 -17.48 -34.80 -32.27
C THR A 91 -18.12 -35.94 -31.47
N VAL A 92 -18.08 -35.85 -30.14
CA VAL A 92 -18.71 -36.83 -29.24
C VAL A 92 -20.24 -36.79 -29.40
N ILE A 93 -20.84 -35.60 -29.42
CA ILE A 93 -22.29 -35.42 -29.61
C ILE A 93 -22.72 -36.01 -30.95
N LYS A 94 -22.02 -35.66 -32.04
CA LYS A 94 -22.26 -36.21 -33.38
C LYS A 94 -22.25 -37.74 -33.38
N THR A 95 -21.19 -38.33 -32.85
CA THR A 95 -21.02 -39.79 -32.83
C THR A 95 -22.11 -40.47 -31.99
N THR A 96 -22.45 -39.87 -30.84
CA THR A 96 -23.48 -40.40 -29.93
C THR A 96 -24.87 -40.32 -30.55
N LEU A 97 -25.22 -39.20 -31.19
CA LEU A 97 -26.52 -39.03 -31.87
C LEU A 97 -26.68 -40.00 -33.03
N VAL A 98 -25.65 -40.16 -33.87
CA VAL A 98 -25.66 -41.13 -34.97
C VAL A 98 -25.85 -42.55 -34.42
N TRP A 99 -25.14 -42.92 -33.37
CA TRP A 99 -25.30 -44.22 -32.71
C TRP A 99 -26.70 -44.42 -32.14
N PHE A 100 -27.26 -43.41 -31.47
CA PHE A 100 -28.61 -43.47 -30.90
C PHE A 100 -29.68 -43.62 -31.98
N ILE A 101 -29.58 -42.87 -33.09
CA ILE A 101 -30.54 -42.98 -34.20
C ILE A 101 -30.46 -44.37 -34.85
N GLN A 102 -29.25 -44.90 -35.06
CA GLN A 102 -29.07 -46.26 -35.57
C GLN A 102 -29.66 -47.32 -34.62
N LEU A 103 -29.50 -47.13 -33.30
CA LEU A 103 -30.10 -48.00 -32.29
C LEU A 103 -31.64 -47.99 -32.38
N TYR A 104 -32.26 -46.81 -32.45
CA TYR A 104 -33.72 -46.68 -32.61
C TYR A 104 -34.19 -47.27 -33.92
N LYS A 105 -33.50 -47.03 -35.04
CA LYS A 105 -33.81 -47.65 -36.33
C LYS A 105 -33.83 -49.18 -36.23
N SER A 106 -32.80 -49.77 -35.61
CA SER A 106 -32.76 -51.22 -35.39
C SER A 106 -33.91 -51.72 -34.53
N ILE A 107 -34.27 -51.00 -33.46
CA ILE A 107 -35.38 -51.36 -32.58
C ILE A 107 -36.73 -51.25 -33.31
N PHE A 108 -36.97 -50.17 -34.04
CA PHE A 108 -38.20 -50.00 -34.83
C PHE A 108 -38.32 -51.05 -35.93
N ARG A 109 -37.22 -51.39 -36.63
CA ARG A 109 -37.20 -52.50 -37.60
C ARG A 109 -37.62 -53.82 -36.95
N CYS A 110 -37.11 -54.13 -35.75
CA CYS A 110 -37.52 -55.33 -35.03
C CYS A 110 -38.98 -55.28 -34.55
N LEU A 111 -39.42 -54.14 -34.00
CA LEU A 111 -40.78 -53.99 -33.45
C LEU A 111 -41.88 -53.92 -34.51
N LEU A 112 -41.62 -53.33 -35.68
CA LEU A 112 -42.58 -53.26 -36.78
C LEU A 112 -42.49 -54.46 -37.72
N GLY A 113 -41.29 -55.04 -37.90
CA GLY A 113 -41.09 -56.26 -38.69
C GLY A 113 -41.74 -57.48 -38.05
N LEU A 114 -41.70 -57.61 -36.72
CA LEU A 114 -42.30 -58.75 -36.02
C LEU A 114 -43.82 -58.90 -36.29
N PRO A 115 -44.68 -57.88 -36.09
CA PRO A 115 -46.10 -57.97 -36.39
C PRO A 115 -46.39 -58.22 -37.86
N VAL A 116 -45.69 -57.56 -38.80
CA VAL A 116 -45.95 -57.68 -40.24
C VAL A 116 -45.59 -59.09 -40.74
N HIS A 117 -44.41 -59.62 -40.37
CA HIS A 117 -44.01 -60.97 -40.75
C HIS A 117 -44.83 -62.06 -40.02
N THR A 118 -45.21 -61.82 -38.75
CA THR A 118 -46.07 -62.75 -38.00
C THR A 118 -47.47 -62.79 -38.61
N LEU A 119 -48.04 -61.64 -38.97
CA LEU A 119 -49.36 -61.53 -39.61
C LEU A 119 -49.35 -62.15 -41.03
N LEU A 120 -48.29 -61.92 -41.83
CA LEU A 120 -48.14 -62.56 -43.15
C LEU A 120 -48.02 -64.09 -43.04
N SER A 121 -47.26 -64.59 -42.05
CA SER A 121 -47.09 -66.04 -41.82
C SER A 121 -48.40 -66.71 -41.36
N LEU A 122 -49.18 -66.04 -40.50
CA LEU A 122 -50.50 -66.49 -40.07
C LEU A 122 -51.50 -66.49 -41.24
N LEU A 123 -51.42 -65.52 -42.15
CA LEU A 123 -52.32 -65.45 -43.31
C LEU A 123 -52.09 -66.57 -44.33
N THR A 124 -50.85 -67.04 -44.50
CA THR A 124 -50.58 -68.21 -45.36
C THR A 124 -51.02 -69.53 -44.74
N GLN A 125 -51.10 -69.63 -43.41
CA GLN A 125 -51.54 -70.86 -42.71
C GLN A 125 -53.05 -70.91 -42.44
N VAL A 126 -53.77 -69.78 -42.53
CA VAL A 126 -55.21 -69.69 -42.19
C VAL A 126 -56.10 -69.45 -43.43
N ALA A 127 -55.57 -69.63 -44.65
CA ALA A 127 -56.39 -69.62 -45.87
C ALA A 127 -57.39 -70.81 -45.95
N GLY A 128 -57.24 -71.83 -45.09
CA GLY A 128 -58.11 -73.02 -45.06
C GLY A 128 -59.46 -72.87 -44.33
N PRO A 129 -59.57 -72.21 -43.15
CA PRO A 129 -60.82 -72.24 -42.37
C PRO A 129 -61.66 -70.94 -42.34
N ILE A 130 -61.28 -69.86 -43.02
CA ILE A 130 -62.03 -68.57 -42.92
C ILE A 130 -63.34 -68.58 -43.75
N GLN A 131 -63.45 -69.38 -44.80
CA GLN A 131 -64.68 -69.43 -45.62
C GLN A 131 -65.95 -69.82 -44.84
N LYS A 132 -65.82 -70.56 -43.73
CA LYS A 132 -66.96 -71.01 -42.93
C LYS A 132 -67.43 -70.00 -41.87
N ALA A 133 -66.56 -69.06 -41.47
CA ALA A 133 -66.94 -67.96 -40.57
C ALA A 133 -67.53 -66.76 -41.31
N THR A 134 -67.36 -66.70 -42.64
CA THR A 134 -67.87 -65.61 -43.47
C THR A 134 -69.39 -65.68 -43.69
N GLU A 135 -70.01 -66.86 -43.70
CA GLU A 135 -71.46 -66.95 -43.91
C GLU A 135 -72.29 -66.41 -42.73
N ASP A 136 -71.82 -66.58 -41.48
CA ASP A 136 -72.53 -66.02 -40.31
C ASP A 136 -72.23 -64.53 -40.07
N ILE A 137 -71.03 -64.05 -40.40
CA ILE A 137 -70.63 -62.65 -40.22
C ILE A 137 -71.10 -61.75 -41.38
N ALA A 138 -71.30 -62.30 -42.58
CA ALA A 138 -71.81 -61.54 -43.73
C ALA A 138 -73.22 -60.97 -43.51
N SER A 139 -74.03 -61.59 -42.64
CA SER A 139 -75.38 -61.10 -42.32
C SER A 139 -75.39 -59.85 -41.44
N VAL A 140 -74.33 -59.60 -40.69
CA VAL A 140 -74.18 -58.46 -39.76
C VAL A 140 -73.49 -57.26 -40.43
N LEU A 141 -72.80 -57.46 -41.57
CA LEU A 141 -72.00 -56.44 -42.25
C LEU A 141 -72.53 -56.04 -43.64
N THR A 142 -73.84 -56.04 -43.84
CA THR A 142 -74.48 -55.62 -45.11
C THR A 142 -74.51 -54.10 -45.33
N GLY A 143 -73.46 -53.39 -44.90
CA GLY A 143 -73.31 -51.94 -45.05
C GLY A 143 -71.98 -51.44 -45.62
N SER A 144 -70.98 -52.29 -45.89
CA SER A 144 -69.67 -51.81 -46.38
C SER A 144 -68.91 -52.86 -47.20
N ASN A 145 -69.40 -53.17 -48.40
CA ASN A 145 -68.77 -54.12 -49.35
C ASN A 145 -67.42 -53.65 -49.95
N HIS A 146 -66.89 -52.48 -49.58
CA HIS A 146 -65.59 -51.98 -50.07
C HIS A 146 -64.41 -52.26 -49.10
N PHE A 147 -64.68 -52.53 -47.81
CA PHE A 147 -63.63 -52.61 -46.79
C PHE A 147 -62.97 -54.00 -46.70
N LEU A 148 -63.75 -55.07 -46.85
CA LEU A 148 -63.26 -56.44 -46.63
C LEU A 148 -62.59 -57.09 -47.86
N GLY A 149 -62.76 -56.52 -49.06
CA GLY A 149 -62.20 -57.11 -50.29
C GLY A 149 -60.71 -56.84 -50.51
N ASN A 150 -60.15 -55.78 -49.90
CA ASN A 150 -58.80 -55.31 -50.28
C ASN A 150 -57.85 -54.99 -49.12
N TRP A 151 -58.17 -55.49 -47.92
CA TRP A 151 -57.35 -55.31 -46.73
C TRP A 151 -55.95 -55.95 -46.87
N THR A 152 -55.84 -57.07 -47.60
CA THR A 152 -54.57 -57.77 -47.85
C THR A 152 -53.65 -56.98 -48.77
N GLN A 153 -54.18 -56.34 -49.83
CA GLN A 153 -53.41 -55.40 -50.66
C GLN A 153 -53.03 -54.14 -49.89
N GLY A 154 -53.90 -53.65 -48.99
CA GLY A 154 -53.58 -52.56 -48.08
C GLY A 154 -52.40 -52.90 -47.16
N LEU A 155 -52.41 -54.10 -46.57
CA LEU A 155 -51.32 -54.58 -45.71
C LEU A 155 -50.02 -54.84 -46.47
N GLN A 156 -50.09 -55.41 -47.68
CA GLN A 156 -48.92 -55.57 -48.55
C GLN A 156 -48.36 -54.21 -48.99
N GLY A 157 -49.22 -53.25 -49.34
CA GLY A 157 -48.82 -51.89 -49.67
C GLY A 157 -48.21 -51.14 -48.48
N ILE A 158 -48.68 -51.39 -47.26
CA ILE A 158 -48.07 -50.86 -46.03
C ILE A 158 -46.72 -51.53 -45.77
N SER A 159 -46.61 -52.85 -45.95
CA SER A 159 -45.36 -53.60 -45.81
C SER A 159 -44.29 -53.10 -46.81
N ASP A 160 -44.65 -52.97 -48.09
CA ASP A 160 -43.73 -52.52 -49.14
C ASP A 160 -43.31 -51.06 -48.94
N ARG A 161 -44.24 -50.20 -48.50
CA ARG A 161 -43.92 -48.79 -48.18
C ARG A 161 -43.06 -48.67 -46.93
N LEU A 162 -43.29 -49.52 -45.93
CA LEU A 162 -42.48 -49.58 -44.73
C LEU A 162 -41.06 -50.06 -45.05
N ASP A 163 -40.91 -51.09 -45.89
CA ASP A 163 -39.60 -51.59 -46.33
C ASP A 163 -38.86 -50.56 -47.21
N HIS A 164 -39.58 -49.84 -48.08
CA HIS A 164 -39.01 -48.77 -48.90
C HIS A 164 -38.55 -47.58 -48.05
N TRP A 165 -39.33 -47.18 -47.04
CA TRP A 165 -38.92 -46.15 -46.09
C TRP A 165 -37.66 -46.62 -45.35
N VAL A 166 -37.66 -47.82 -44.76
CA VAL A 166 -36.52 -48.35 -43.98
C VAL A 166 -35.22 -48.52 -44.81
N GLN A 167 -35.29 -48.79 -46.11
CA GLN A 167 -34.11 -49.01 -46.97
C GLN A 167 -33.52 -47.74 -47.59
N GLN A 168 -34.31 -46.69 -47.83
CA GLN A 168 -33.81 -45.42 -48.39
C GLN A 168 -33.08 -44.55 -47.34
N GLU A 169 -32.98 -45.07 -46.11
CA GLU A 169 -32.78 -44.28 -44.90
C GLU A 169 -31.34 -44.21 -44.36
N ASP A 170 -30.30 -44.64 -45.08
CA ASP A 170 -28.91 -44.39 -44.62
C ASP A 170 -28.41 -42.99 -45.05
N ASP A 171 -28.96 -42.43 -46.12
CA ASP A 171 -28.58 -41.10 -46.64
C ASP A 171 -29.22 -39.94 -45.86
N TRP A 172 -30.50 -40.03 -45.49
CA TRP A 172 -31.18 -38.94 -44.77
C TRP A 172 -30.67 -38.73 -43.33
N VAL A 173 -30.24 -39.78 -42.62
CA VAL A 173 -29.65 -39.64 -41.27
C VAL A 173 -28.33 -38.87 -41.37
N GLN A 174 -27.51 -39.21 -42.38
CA GLN A 174 -26.27 -38.48 -42.68
C GLN A 174 -26.57 -37.04 -43.13
N GLN A 175 -27.66 -36.81 -43.87
CA GLN A 175 -27.97 -35.49 -44.39
C GLN A 175 -28.65 -34.55 -43.37
N MET A 176 -29.52 -35.06 -42.49
CA MET A 176 -30.24 -34.23 -41.52
C MET A 176 -29.53 -34.09 -40.17
N VAL A 177 -28.68 -35.05 -39.77
CA VAL A 177 -28.09 -35.05 -38.42
C VAL A 177 -26.63 -34.64 -38.44
N SER A 178 -25.79 -35.23 -39.29
CA SER A 178 -24.36 -34.87 -39.33
C SER A 178 -24.11 -33.54 -40.04
N MET A 179 -24.88 -33.18 -41.07
CA MET A 179 -24.71 -31.93 -41.81
C MET A 179 -24.81 -30.66 -40.94
N PRO A 180 -25.83 -30.47 -40.08
CA PRO A 180 -25.87 -29.28 -39.22
C PRO A 180 -24.74 -29.28 -38.19
N LEU A 181 -24.40 -30.43 -37.58
CA LEU A 181 -23.31 -30.56 -36.61
C LEU A 181 -21.93 -30.27 -37.23
N ASP A 182 -21.71 -30.70 -38.47
CA ASP A 182 -20.50 -30.41 -39.24
C ASP A 182 -20.42 -28.93 -39.63
N ALA A 183 -21.55 -28.30 -39.95
CA ALA A 183 -21.62 -26.86 -40.16
C ALA A 183 -21.26 -26.07 -38.89
N ILE A 184 -21.62 -26.56 -37.69
CA ILE A 184 -21.17 -25.95 -36.42
C ILE A 184 -19.66 -26.09 -36.29
N GLN A 185 -19.10 -27.27 -36.57
CA GLN A 185 -17.67 -27.51 -36.44
C GLN A 185 -16.86 -26.61 -37.38
N ILE A 186 -17.34 -26.38 -38.61
CA ILE A 186 -16.73 -25.45 -39.56
C ILE A 186 -16.82 -24.01 -39.05
N LYS A 187 -18.01 -23.55 -38.62
CA LYS A 187 -18.20 -22.20 -38.08
C LYS A 187 -17.37 -21.95 -36.83
N LEU A 188 -17.27 -22.94 -35.95
CA LEU A 188 -16.43 -22.90 -34.76
C LEU A 188 -14.95 -22.78 -35.14
N ASN A 189 -14.50 -23.57 -36.12
CA ASN A 189 -13.12 -23.51 -36.59
C ASN A 189 -12.78 -22.19 -37.28
N GLN A 190 -13.73 -21.60 -38.01
CA GLN A 190 -13.58 -20.27 -38.61
C GLN A 190 -13.58 -19.15 -37.56
N SER A 191 -14.48 -19.23 -36.58
CA SER A 191 -14.62 -18.24 -35.52
C SER A 191 -13.44 -18.24 -34.55
N LEU A 192 -12.91 -19.41 -34.18
CA LEU A 192 -11.79 -19.53 -33.23
C LEU A 192 -10.42 -19.69 -33.88
N GLY A 193 -10.31 -20.21 -35.11
CA GLY A 193 -9.01 -20.49 -35.74
C GLY A 193 -8.19 -19.22 -35.92
N ASP A 194 -8.79 -18.23 -36.57
CA ASP A 194 -8.14 -16.96 -36.95
C ASP A 194 -8.31 -15.84 -35.92
N TRP A 195 -9.07 -16.09 -34.84
CA TRP A 195 -9.32 -15.07 -33.82
C TRP A 195 -8.05 -14.75 -33.03
N GLU A 196 -7.71 -13.47 -32.96
CA GLU A 196 -6.65 -12.95 -32.09
C GLU A 196 -7.26 -11.94 -31.12
N PRO A 197 -6.78 -11.89 -29.87
CA PRO A 197 -7.23 -10.85 -28.95
C PRO A 197 -6.90 -9.47 -29.51
N ALA A 198 -7.69 -8.46 -29.09
CA ALA A 198 -7.46 -7.07 -29.46
C ALA A 198 -5.98 -6.67 -29.25
N PRO A 199 -5.43 -5.71 -30.03
CA PRO A 199 -4.06 -5.25 -29.83
C PRO A 199 -3.84 -4.80 -28.39
N ALA A 200 -2.84 -5.39 -27.74
CA ALA A 200 -2.52 -5.07 -26.36
C ALA A 200 -1.97 -3.65 -26.22
N PRO A 201 -2.21 -2.99 -25.07
CA PRO A 201 -1.69 -1.64 -24.83
C PRO A 201 -0.16 -1.66 -24.78
N VAL A 202 0.45 -0.60 -25.32
CA VAL A 202 1.90 -0.39 -25.23
C VAL A 202 2.21 0.28 -23.90
N LEU A 203 2.73 -0.51 -22.97
CA LEU A 203 3.06 -0.07 -21.63
C LEU A 203 4.45 0.58 -21.60
N GLY A 204 4.59 1.63 -20.77
CA GLY A 204 5.85 2.35 -20.61
C GLY A 204 6.93 1.51 -19.94
N LYS A 205 8.19 1.95 -20.02
CA LYS A 205 9.29 1.38 -19.22
C LYS A 205 9.57 2.27 -18.02
N SER A 206 9.84 1.65 -16.88
CA SER A 206 10.21 2.37 -15.65
C SER A 206 11.51 3.17 -15.86
N GLN A 207 11.49 4.43 -15.44
CA GLN A 207 12.64 5.33 -15.36
C GLN A 207 12.99 5.56 -13.88
N THR A 208 14.22 5.99 -13.59
CA THR A 208 14.63 6.47 -12.26
C THR A 208 13.65 7.52 -11.77
N VAL A 209 12.96 7.21 -10.68
CA VAL A 209 11.83 8.00 -10.19
C VAL A 209 12.27 9.11 -9.26
N CYS A 210 13.39 8.90 -8.56
CA CYS A 210 13.74 9.70 -7.40
C CYS A 210 14.99 10.57 -7.61
N ASP A 211 14.87 11.86 -7.28
CA ASP A 211 15.96 12.84 -7.26
C ASP A 211 16.14 13.40 -5.83
N THR A 212 17.33 13.25 -5.26
CA THR A 212 17.66 13.69 -3.90
C THR A 212 18.10 15.16 -3.82
N ALA A 213 18.45 15.79 -4.94
CA ALA A 213 19.13 17.09 -4.96
C ALA A 213 18.34 18.18 -4.22
N ALA A 214 17.02 18.23 -4.44
CA ALA A 214 16.15 19.22 -3.79
C ALA A 214 16.10 19.07 -2.27
N LEU A 215 16.18 17.83 -1.77
CA LEU A 215 16.04 17.52 -0.35
C LEU A 215 17.40 17.60 0.37
N GLU A 216 18.49 17.27 -0.31
CA GLU A 216 19.84 17.51 0.20
C GLU A 216 20.13 19.01 0.35
N ASP A 217 19.75 19.82 -0.64
CA ASP A 217 19.86 21.28 -0.60
C ASP A 217 18.97 21.88 0.51
N ALA A 218 17.80 21.28 0.78
CA ALA A 218 17.00 21.61 1.94
C ALA A 218 17.75 21.39 3.25
N VAL A 219 18.37 20.22 3.44
CA VAL A 219 19.16 19.90 4.64
C VAL A 219 20.33 20.89 4.79
N ASP A 220 21.02 21.22 3.71
CA ASP A 220 22.15 22.16 3.73
C ASP A 220 21.73 23.57 4.17
N ARG A 221 20.60 24.07 3.65
CA ARG A 221 20.04 25.35 4.10
C ARG A 221 19.72 25.36 5.59
N LEU A 222 19.07 24.30 6.08
CA LEU A 222 18.67 24.19 7.48
C LEU A 222 19.90 24.09 8.40
N TYR A 223 20.91 23.32 7.99
CA TYR A 223 22.18 23.22 8.68
C TYR A 223 22.89 24.58 8.77
N ALA A 224 22.97 25.33 7.67
CA ALA A 224 23.55 26.67 7.65
C ALA A 224 22.80 27.64 8.58
N GLN A 225 21.46 27.60 8.59
CA GLN A 225 20.64 28.47 9.44
C GLN A 225 20.74 28.10 10.94
N ALA A 226 20.82 26.81 11.26
CA ALA A 226 21.00 26.32 12.63
C ALA A 226 22.38 26.71 13.18
N THR A 227 23.44 26.42 12.43
CA THR A 227 24.84 26.67 12.85
C THR A 227 25.17 28.15 12.94
N SER A 228 24.62 29.00 12.08
CA SER A 228 24.80 30.46 12.15
C SER A 228 24.48 31.02 13.55
N SER A 229 23.41 30.52 14.17
CA SER A 229 23.00 30.93 15.52
C SER A 229 24.02 30.52 16.59
N VAL A 230 24.59 29.33 16.44
CA VAL A 230 25.57 28.78 17.39
C VAL A 230 26.90 29.51 17.28
N TRP A 231 27.32 29.90 16.08
CA TRP A 231 28.50 30.73 15.88
C TRP A 231 28.38 32.10 16.55
N TRP A 232 27.22 32.76 16.47
CA TRP A 232 26.97 34.01 17.20
C TRP A 232 27.03 33.82 18.73
N MET A 233 26.45 32.74 19.26
CA MET A 233 26.52 32.42 20.69
C MET A 233 27.96 32.14 21.14
N MET A 234 28.75 31.43 20.32
CA MET A 234 30.15 31.14 20.60
C MET A 234 31.00 32.42 20.59
N GLY A 235 30.78 33.31 19.62
CA GLY A 235 31.45 34.61 19.56
C GLY A 235 31.17 35.47 20.79
N LEU A 236 29.91 35.51 21.26
CA LEU A 236 29.53 36.23 22.47
C LEU A 236 30.24 35.66 23.72
N LEU A 237 30.31 34.34 23.86
CA LEU A 237 31.00 33.68 24.97
C LEU A 237 32.51 33.95 24.98
N VAL A 238 33.15 33.92 23.82
CA VAL A 238 34.59 34.25 23.70
C VAL A 238 34.85 35.70 24.09
N LEU A 239 33.96 36.63 23.72
CA LEU A 239 34.03 38.01 24.16
C LEU A 239 33.85 38.13 25.69
N CYS A 240 32.87 37.43 26.27
CA CYS A 240 32.66 37.38 27.72
C CYS A 240 33.87 36.76 28.45
N LEU A 241 34.50 35.74 27.88
CA LEU A 241 35.73 35.13 28.41
C LEU A 241 36.85 36.16 28.46
N ALA A 242 37.12 36.86 27.37
CA ALA A 242 38.13 37.90 27.29
C ALA A 242 37.88 39.05 28.28
N LEU A 243 36.62 39.52 28.36
CA LEU A 243 36.20 40.53 29.34
C LEU A 243 36.40 40.06 30.78
N SER A 244 36.08 38.79 31.09
CA SER A 244 36.24 38.24 32.44
C SER A 244 37.72 38.19 32.85
N ILE A 245 38.61 37.78 31.95
CA ILE A 245 40.07 37.76 32.19
C ILE A 245 40.58 39.19 32.39
N ALA A 246 40.16 40.15 31.56
CA ALA A 246 40.55 41.55 31.67
C ALA A 246 40.06 42.18 32.99
N LEU A 247 38.82 41.91 33.40
CA LEU A 247 38.26 42.39 34.67
C LEU A 247 38.99 41.81 35.87
N GLN A 248 39.40 40.53 35.82
CA GLN A 248 40.19 39.90 36.89
C GLN A 248 41.61 40.47 36.95
N ALA A 249 42.28 40.63 35.81
CA ALA A 249 43.59 41.30 35.77
C ALA A 249 43.51 42.74 36.31
N TYR A 250 42.43 43.46 36.01
CA TYR A 250 42.18 44.80 36.54
C TYR A 250 41.88 44.79 38.05
N SER A 251 41.10 43.83 38.54
CA SER A 251 40.75 43.70 39.95
C SER A 251 42.00 43.40 40.80
N VAL A 252 42.86 42.49 40.34
CA VAL A 252 44.17 42.16 40.94
C VAL A 252 45.05 43.41 40.97
N LYS A 253 45.16 44.14 39.85
CA LYS A 253 45.93 45.40 39.79
C LYS A 253 45.45 46.43 40.82
N ARG A 254 44.15 46.67 40.90
CA ARG A 254 43.56 47.62 41.86
C ARG A 254 43.73 47.16 43.30
N LYS A 255 43.56 45.86 43.58
CA LYS A 255 43.75 45.29 44.92
C LYS A 255 45.19 45.51 45.38
N HIS A 256 46.14 45.26 44.49
CA HIS A 256 47.55 45.47 44.80
C HIS A 256 47.88 46.93 45.10
N GLN A 257 47.42 47.87 44.25
CA GLN A 257 47.61 49.31 44.47
C GLN A 257 47.09 49.75 45.86
N ARG A 258 45.95 49.21 46.30
CA ARG A 258 45.37 49.53 47.62
C ARG A 258 46.16 48.96 48.78
N ILE A 259 46.62 47.72 48.66
CA ILE A 259 47.43 47.08 49.69
C ILE A 259 48.75 47.84 49.83
N GLN A 260 49.35 48.30 48.73
CA GLN A 260 50.52 49.16 48.76
C GLN A 260 50.24 50.47 49.51
N THR A 261 49.21 51.24 49.14
CA THR A 261 48.87 52.50 49.82
C THR A 261 48.56 52.30 51.31
N ALA A 262 47.84 51.22 51.67
CA ALA A 262 47.53 50.89 53.05
C ALA A 262 48.79 50.48 53.83
N ARG A 263 49.68 49.70 53.21
CA ARG A 263 50.97 49.31 53.81
C ARG A 263 51.87 50.52 54.04
N ASP A 264 51.96 51.44 53.09
CA ASP A 264 52.76 52.66 53.21
C ASP A 264 52.24 53.55 54.36
N SER A 265 50.91 53.69 54.47
CA SER A 265 50.28 54.42 55.58
C SER A 265 50.52 53.75 56.94
N LEU A 266 50.54 52.42 57.01
CA LEU A 266 50.82 51.68 58.23
C LEU A 266 52.30 51.78 58.63
N LEU A 267 53.22 51.64 57.67
CA LEU A 267 54.65 51.75 57.88
C LEU A 267 55.05 53.16 58.34
N ALA A 268 54.46 54.21 57.77
CA ALA A 268 54.70 55.59 58.18
C ALA A 268 54.31 55.86 59.65
N VAL A 269 53.22 55.24 60.12
CA VAL A 269 52.78 55.32 61.53
C VAL A 269 53.67 54.48 62.44
N LEU A 270 54.10 53.29 62.00
CA LEU A 270 54.98 52.39 62.77
C LEU A 270 56.42 52.91 62.88
N SER A 271 56.93 53.66 61.88
CA SER A 271 58.28 54.23 61.89
C SER A 271 58.43 55.50 62.74
N GLY A 272 57.38 55.90 63.47
CA GLY A 272 57.45 56.99 64.45
C GLY A 272 57.50 58.41 63.86
N ALA A 273 57.06 58.60 62.61
CA ALA A 273 57.16 59.90 61.93
C ALA A 273 56.17 60.98 62.43
N ASP A 274 55.20 60.64 63.29
CA ASP A 274 54.21 61.59 63.81
C ASP A 274 53.98 61.35 65.32
N SER A 275 54.63 62.16 66.17
CA SER A 275 54.62 61.98 67.63
C SER A 275 53.40 62.60 68.33
N GLU A 276 52.47 63.25 67.61
CA GLU A 276 51.51 64.16 68.26
C GLU A 276 50.03 63.72 68.20
N LYS A 277 49.68 62.70 67.41
CA LYS A 277 48.35 62.06 67.49
C LYS A 277 48.51 60.55 67.33
N ARG A 278 48.36 59.79 68.41
CA ARG A 278 48.23 58.32 68.33
C ARG A 278 46.78 57.96 67.94
N PRO A 279 46.46 57.63 66.68
CA PRO A 279 45.28 56.82 66.41
C PRO A 279 45.46 55.46 67.08
N ALA A 280 44.38 54.85 67.57
CA ALA A 280 44.42 53.56 68.22
C ALA A 280 44.99 52.51 67.23
N GLY A 281 46.19 51.98 67.51
CA GLY A 281 46.79 50.86 66.77
C GLY A 281 45.82 49.73 66.37
N PRO A 282 44.87 49.30 67.22
CA PRO A 282 43.87 48.29 66.81
C PRO A 282 42.94 48.73 65.68
N GLU A 283 42.60 50.01 65.56
CA GLU A 283 41.67 50.52 64.53
C GLU A 283 42.33 50.55 63.14
N LEU A 284 43.63 50.88 63.09
CA LEU A 284 44.43 50.82 61.86
C LEU A 284 44.74 49.39 61.44
N LEU A 285 45.00 48.50 62.41
CA LEU A 285 45.21 47.08 62.15
C LEU A 285 43.92 46.43 61.62
N GLU A 286 42.77 46.75 62.23
CA GLU A 286 41.45 46.30 61.77
C GLU A 286 41.13 46.85 60.38
N ARG A 287 41.49 48.10 60.08
CA ARG A 287 41.32 48.71 58.75
C ARG A 287 42.21 48.04 57.70
N TYR A 288 43.46 47.72 58.05
CA TYR A 288 44.38 46.99 57.19
C TYR A 288 43.88 45.55 56.94
N GLU A 289 43.50 44.82 57.99
CA GLU A 289 42.94 43.47 57.90
C GLU A 289 41.68 43.43 57.02
N ARG A 290 40.77 44.39 57.20
CA ARG A 290 39.55 44.52 56.40
C ARG A 290 39.84 44.85 54.93
N THR A 291 40.91 45.61 54.65
CA THR A 291 41.33 45.97 53.29
C THR A 291 42.01 44.80 52.57
N VAL A 292 42.69 43.93 53.31
CA VAL A 292 43.34 42.72 52.79
C VAL A 292 42.33 41.58 52.58
N GLN A 293 41.34 41.44 53.46
CA GLN A 293 40.38 40.33 53.43
C GLN A 293 39.20 40.53 52.46
N PHE A 294 38.73 41.76 52.20
CA PHE A 294 37.45 41.96 51.50
C PHE A 294 37.55 42.82 50.22
N PRO A 295 36.89 42.40 49.12
CA PRO A 295 36.71 43.25 47.94
C PRO A 295 35.76 44.43 48.24
N LEU A 296 36.02 45.56 47.58
CA LEU A 296 35.34 46.86 47.72
C LEU A 296 33.82 46.82 47.89
N LEU A 297 33.17 45.98 47.09
CA LEU A 297 31.71 45.96 46.97
C LEU A 297 31.01 45.48 48.24
N PHE A 298 31.64 44.58 49.01
CA PHE A 298 31.01 43.93 50.16
C PHE A 298 31.46 44.46 51.52
N ALA A 299 32.54 45.25 51.57
CA ALA A 299 33.05 45.86 52.80
C ALA A 299 32.01 46.80 53.48
N ARG A 300 31.10 47.41 52.70
CA ARG A 300 30.02 48.28 53.23
C ARG A 300 28.80 47.52 53.75
N LEU A 301 28.47 46.35 53.21
CA LEU A 301 27.29 45.56 53.62
C LEU A 301 27.54 44.76 54.91
N GLN A 302 28.79 44.37 55.16
CA GLN A 302 29.18 43.56 56.32
C GLN A 302 29.04 44.28 57.67
N SER A 303 29.09 45.61 57.68
CA SER A 303 29.03 46.40 58.92
C SER A 303 27.68 46.35 59.64
N ARG A 304 26.60 45.94 58.95
CA ARG A 304 25.23 45.95 59.52
C ARG A 304 24.69 44.56 59.90
N CYS A 305 25.24 43.47 59.37
CA CYS A 305 24.76 42.11 59.68
C CYS A 305 25.91 41.11 59.72
N ARG A 306 26.18 40.53 60.90
CA ARG A 306 27.18 39.45 61.09
C ARG A 306 26.88 38.21 60.22
N PHE A 307 25.61 37.99 59.89
CA PHE A 307 25.14 36.94 58.96
C PHE A 307 25.62 37.15 57.52
N LEU A 308 25.69 38.41 57.05
CA LEU A 308 26.23 38.74 55.73
C LEU A 308 27.75 38.55 55.66
N GLY A 309 28.47 38.51 56.79
CA GLY A 309 29.91 38.30 56.84
C GLY A 309 30.36 36.88 56.46
N VAL A 310 29.50 35.87 56.66
CA VAL A 310 29.77 34.50 56.19
C VAL A 310 29.52 34.40 54.69
N MET A 311 28.51 35.13 54.19
CA MET A 311 28.18 35.22 52.77
C MET A 311 29.18 36.07 51.97
N SER A 312 29.89 37.02 52.59
CA SER A 312 30.87 37.88 51.91
C SER A 312 32.21 37.21 51.63
N ARG A 313 32.35 35.90 51.91
CA ARG A 313 33.54 35.13 51.53
C ARG A 313 33.62 35.01 50.00
N PRO A 314 34.78 35.25 49.39
CA PRO A 314 34.93 35.34 47.93
C PRO A 314 34.44 34.07 47.21
N VAL A 315 34.84 32.89 47.68
CA VAL A 315 34.46 31.59 47.09
C VAL A 315 32.94 31.36 47.07
N ALA A 316 32.23 31.76 48.12
CA ALA A 316 30.77 31.56 48.22
C ALA A 316 30.00 32.47 47.26
N ILE A 317 30.48 33.70 47.04
CA ILE A 317 29.90 34.64 46.07
C ILE A 317 30.19 34.18 44.65
N ASP A 318 31.43 33.75 44.37
CA ASP A 318 31.82 33.26 43.05
C ASP A 318 30.99 32.03 42.66
N CYS A 319 30.74 31.11 43.61
CA CYS A 319 29.87 29.95 43.43
C CYS A 319 28.42 30.34 43.05
N LEU A 320 27.82 31.32 43.75
CA LEU A 320 26.48 31.82 43.44
C LEU A 320 26.42 32.51 42.07
N LEU A 321 27.38 33.39 41.79
CA LEU A 321 27.43 34.15 40.55
C LEU A 321 27.59 33.23 39.35
N VAL A 322 28.54 32.30 39.42
CA VAL A 322 28.77 31.29 38.37
C VAL A 322 27.57 30.37 38.20
N GLY A 323 26.95 29.93 39.30
CA GLY A 323 25.74 29.12 39.30
C GLY A 323 24.57 29.80 38.58
N LEU A 324 24.21 31.01 39.01
CA LEU A 324 23.07 31.75 38.44
C LEU A 324 23.33 32.18 36.99
N THR A 325 24.52 32.72 36.69
CA THR A 325 24.86 33.12 35.31
C THR A 325 24.89 31.90 34.38
N GLY A 326 25.45 30.77 34.83
CA GLY A 326 25.45 29.52 34.07
C GLY A 326 24.04 29.01 33.76
N ILE A 327 23.13 28.98 34.75
CA ILE A 327 21.74 28.55 34.57
C ILE A 327 21.02 29.45 33.56
N VAL A 328 21.07 30.78 33.73
CA VAL A 328 20.38 31.73 32.85
C VAL A 328 20.90 31.62 31.42
N LEU A 329 22.22 31.55 31.26
CA LEU A 329 22.87 31.51 29.95
C LEU A 329 22.57 30.18 29.23
N LEU A 330 22.68 29.05 29.92
CA LEU A 330 22.38 27.74 29.33
C LEU A 330 20.90 27.57 28.99
N HIS A 331 19.99 28.05 29.82
CA HIS A 331 18.57 28.06 29.48
C HIS A 331 18.29 28.89 28.23
N ALA A 332 18.88 30.08 28.12
CA ALA A 332 18.75 30.91 26.93
C ALA A 332 19.27 30.17 25.69
N PHE A 333 20.42 29.50 25.78
CA PHE A 333 21.00 28.75 24.66
C PHE A 333 20.17 27.53 24.27
N VAL A 334 19.72 26.73 25.24
CA VAL A 334 18.84 25.58 24.99
C VAL A 334 17.52 26.03 24.37
N TYR A 335 16.93 27.12 24.87
CA TYR A 335 15.71 27.69 24.31
C TYR A 335 15.90 28.16 22.86
N VAL A 336 16.99 28.87 22.56
CA VAL A 336 17.28 29.32 21.19
C VAL A 336 17.52 28.14 20.25
N LEU A 337 18.25 27.12 20.70
CA LEU A 337 18.47 25.90 19.92
C LEU A 337 17.16 25.17 19.63
N GLU A 338 16.38 24.85 20.65
CA GLU A 338 15.14 24.07 20.48
C GLU A 338 14.07 24.82 19.70
N SER A 339 13.91 26.13 19.94
CA SER A 339 12.93 26.93 19.20
C SER A 339 13.26 27.02 17.71
N LYS A 340 14.55 27.14 17.35
CA LYS A 340 14.98 27.12 15.95
C LYS A 340 14.87 25.73 15.34
N THR A 341 15.37 24.69 16.03
CA THR A 341 15.29 23.30 15.53
C THR A 341 13.85 22.89 15.26
N ARG A 342 12.89 23.19 16.15
CA ARG A 342 11.47 22.89 15.92
C ARG A 342 10.89 23.56 14.67
N ARG A 343 11.20 24.86 14.46
CA ARG A 343 10.73 25.59 13.27
C ARG A 343 11.35 25.02 11.99
N LEU A 344 12.65 24.72 12.03
CA LEU A 344 13.38 24.12 10.91
C LEU A 344 12.87 22.71 10.59
N SER A 345 12.53 21.92 11.61
CA SER A 345 11.96 20.58 11.47
C SER A 345 10.58 20.60 10.81
N GLN A 346 9.73 21.59 11.15
CA GLN A 346 8.44 21.80 10.47
C GLN A 346 8.63 22.21 9.00
N ASP A 347 9.57 23.11 8.72
CA ASP A 347 9.83 23.56 7.34
C ASP A 347 10.43 22.44 6.49
N PHE A 348 11.32 21.63 7.07
CA PHE A 348 11.80 20.39 6.45
C PHE A 348 10.67 19.42 6.14
N SER A 349 9.77 19.19 7.10
CA SER A 349 8.61 18.32 6.91
C SER A 349 7.72 18.78 5.75
N ASN A 350 7.50 20.08 5.62
CA ASN A 350 6.75 20.65 4.49
C ASN A 350 7.49 20.43 3.15
N GLN A 351 8.82 20.58 3.13
CA GLN A 351 9.62 20.31 1.94
C GLN A 351 9.61 18.82 1.57
N VAL A 352 9.67 17.90 2.55
CA VAL A 352 9.50 16.46 2.34
C VAL A 352 8.13 16.14 1.73
N ILE A 353 7.05 16.76 2.23
CA ILE A 353 5.70 16.56 1.68
C ILE A 353 5.62 17.07 0.23
N ALA A 354 6.11 18.28 -0.03
CA ALA A 354 6.10 18.87 -1.37
C ALA A 354 6.93 18.03 -2.36
N TRP A 355 8.13 17.62 -1.96
CA TRP A 355 8.99 16.74 -2.74
C TRP A 355 8.32 15.39 -2.99
N THR A 356 7.76 14.75 -1.96
CA THR A 356 7.10 13.44 -2.11
C THR A 356 5.93 13.53 -3.06
N ASN A 357 5.09 14.56 -2.95
CA ASN A 357 3.96 14.76 -3.85
C ASN A 357 4.41 14.98 -5.30
N HIS A 358 5.42 15.82 -5.52
CA HIS A 358 5.98 16.08 -6.85
C HIS A 358 6.55 14.81 -7.47
N THR A 359 7.46 14.13 -6.76
CA THR A 359 8.13 12.92 -7.22
C THR A 359 7.16 11.75 -7.41
N THR A 360 6.17 11.61 -6.53
CA THR A 360 5.26 10.45 -6.53
C THR A 360 4.10 10.58 -7.51
N SER A 361 3.56 11.78 -7.68
CA SER A 361 2.35 12.00 -8.50
C SER A 361 2.52 11.52 -9.93
N HIS A 362 3.65 11.82 -10.56
CA HIS A 362 3.87 11.50 -11.98
C HIS A 362 3.82 9.99 -12.26
N TRP A 363 4.67 9.20 -11.57
CA TRP A 363 4.71 7.76 -11.81
C TRP A 363 3.46 7.04 -11.29
N ALA A 364 2.84 7.53 -10.21
CA ALA A 364 1.62 6.92 -9.69
C ALA A 364 0.44 7.12 -10.65
N THR A 365 0.28 8.31 -11.23
CA THR A 365 -0.76 8.58 -12.24
C THR A 365 -0.54 7.74 -13.49
N GLU A 366 0.72 7.63 -13.94
CA GLU A 366 1.04 6.83 -15.13
C GLU A 366 0.85 5.32 -14.89
N ALA A 367 1.20 4.80 -13.71
CA ALA A 367 0.93 3.41 -13.35
C ALA A 367 -0.58 3.13 -13.27
N GLY A 368 -1.37 4.06 -12.71
CA GLY A 368 -2.83 3.98 -12.69
C GLY A 368 -3.43 3.94 -14.09
N ARG A 369 -2.98 4.84 -14.97
CA ARG A 369 -3.39 4.90 -16.39
C ARG A 369 -3.12 3.58 -17.12
N GLN A 370 -1.95 2.98 -16.89
CA GLN A 370 -1.58 1.69 -17.48
C GLN A 370 -2.49 0.53 -17.02
N LEU A 371 -2.94 0.54 -15.75
CA LEU A 371 -3.90 -0.45 -15.24
C LEU A 371 -5.29 -0.24 -15.84
N GLU A 372 -5.72 1.02 -16.03
CA GLU A 372 -6.97 1.35 -16.73
C GLU A 372 -6.95 0.85 -18.18
N GLU A 373 -5.87 1.12 -18.92
CA GLU A 373 -5.69 0.61 -20.29
C GLU A 373 -5.73 -0.92 -20.37
N MET A 374 -5.18 -1.60 -19.36
CA MET A 374 -5.24 -3.05 -19.28
C MET A 374 -6.67 -3.55 -19.00
N ASN A 375 -7.41 -2.91 -18.08
CA ASN A 375 -8.82 -3.25 -17.82
C ASN A 375 -9.71 -3.00 -19.07
N ASP A 376 -9.43 -1.94 -19.82
CA ASP A 376 -10.10 -1.65 -21.08
C ASP A 376 -9.76 -2.67 -22.17
N TRP A 377 -8.52 -3.15 -22.20
CA TRP A 377 -8.12 -4.24 -23.09
C TRP A 377 -8.79 -5.57 -22.73
N VAL A 378 -8.85 -5.92 -21.44
CA VAL A 378 -9.60 -7.10 -20.97
C VAL A 378 -11.08 -6.99 -21.35
N HIS A 379 -11.68 -5.81 -21.16
CA HIS A 379 -13.07 -5.58 -21.54
C HIS A 379 -13.30 -5.71 -23.05
N ARG A 380 -12.43 -5.14 -23.88
CA ARG A 380 -12.51 -5.30 -25.34
C ARG A 380 -12.36 -6.75 -25.75
N THR A 381 -11.46 -7.50 -25.11
CA THR A 381 -11.30 -8.94 -25.37
C THR A 381 -12.56 -9.73 -24.97
N GLU A 382 -13.22 -9.38 -23.85
CA GLU A 382 -14.48 -9.99 -23.44
C GLU A 382 -15.60 -9.74 -24.46
N VAL A 383 -15.75 -8.49 -24.92
CA VAL A 383 -16.73 -8.12 -25.95
C VAL A 383 -16.45 -8.87 -27.24
N ASP A 384 -15.20 -8.88 -27.68
CA ASP A 384 -14.77 -9.50 -28.92
C ASP A 384 -14.97 -11.02 -28.92
N LEU A 385 -14.70 -11.70 -27.79
CA LEU A 385 -15.03 -13.13 -27.60
C LEU A 385 -16.54 -13.38 -27.64
N ASN A 386 -17.33 -12.53 -26.99
CA ASN A 386 -18.78 -12.68 -26.97
C ASN A 386 -19.39 -12.49 -28.37
N GLU A 387 -18.92 -11.50 -29.12
CA GLU A 387 -19.39 -11.18 -30.48
C GLU A 387 -18.92 -12.20 -31.53
N HIS A 388 -17.68 -12.69 -31.47
CA HIS A 388 -17.17 -13.60 -32.50
C HIS A 388 -17.46 -15.07 -32.19
N LEU A 389 -17.23 -15.53 -30.96
CA LEU A 389 -17.38 -16.92 -30.58
C LEU A 389 -18.78 -17.23 -30.05
N PHE A 390 -19.19 -16.55 -29.00
CA PHE A 390 -20.41 -16.95 -28.29
C PHE A 390 -21.69 -16.57 -29.06
N ASP A 391 -21.70 -15.48 -29.82
CA ASP A 391 -22.78 -15.15 -30.74
C ASP A 391 -22.86 -16.13 -31.92
N THR A 392 -21.74 -16.69 -32.38
CA THR A 392 -21.73 -17.79 -33.36
C THR A 392 -22.39 -19.04 -32.78
N ILE A 393 -22.11 -19.38 -31.51
CA ILE A 393 -22.75 -20.50 -30.80
C ILE A 393 -24.25 -20.24 -30.65
N LYS A 394 -24.63 -19.03 -30.20
CA LYS A 394 -26.01 -18.61 -30.00
C LYS A 394 -26.83 -18.63 -31.29
N SER A 395 -26.33 -18.00 -32.35
CA SER A 395 -27.02 -17.97 -33.66
C SER A 395 -27.16 -19.37 -34.25
N THR A 396 -26.17 -20.24 -34.03
CA THR A 396 -26.22 -21.64 -34.47
C THR A 396 -27.26 -22.44 -33.68
N ALA A 397 -27.30 -22.29 -32.35
CA ALA A 397 -28.30 -22.96 -31.50
C ALA A 397 -29.73 -22.52 -31.85
N LEU A 398 -29.95 -21.22 -32.10
CA LEU A 398 -31.24 -20.70 -32.56
C LEU A 398 -31.61 -21.19 -33.96
N GLY A 399 -30.63 -21.27 -34.87
CA GLY A 399 -30.84 -21.84 -36.21
C GLY A 399 -31.27 -23.30 -36.14
N MET A 400 -30.61 -24.11 -35.31
CA MET A 400 -30.98 -25.51 -35.07
C MET A 400 -32.37 -25.64 -34.45
N ASN A 401 -32.72 -24.76 -33.52
CA ASN A 401 -34.05 -24.72 -32.91
C ASN A 401 -35.14 -24.53 -33.97
N HIS A 402 -34.94 -23.60 -34.91
CA HIS A 402 -35.87 -23.37 -36.01
C HIS A 402 -35.95 -24.55 -37.00
N THR A 403 -34.81 -25.17 -37.34
CA THR A 403 -34.79 -26.34 -38.23
C THR A 403 -35.55 -27.50 -37.61
N LEU A 404 -35.33 -27.76 -36.32
CA LEU A 404 -35.99 -28.85 -35.61
C LEU A 404 -37.52 -28.67 -35.55
N SER A 405 -37.97 -27.44 -35.28
CA SER A 405 -39.38 -27.07 -35.33
C SER A 405 -39.98 -27.24 -36.73
N SER A 406 -39.27 -26.87 -37.80
CA SER A 406 -39.72 -27.04 -39.18
C SER A 406 -39.85 -28.52 -39.57
N VAL A 407 -38.86 -29.35 -39.23
CA VAL A 407 -38.88 -30.79 -39.50
C VAL A 407 -40.04 -31.47 -38.77
N MET A 408 -40.31 -31.09 -37.52
CA MET A 408 -41.46 -31.62 -36.78
C MET A 408 -42.79 -31.27 -37.46
N GLY A 409 -42.89 -30.08 -38.06
CA GLY A 409 -44.03 -29.68 -38.89
C GLY A 409 -44.21 -30.56 -40.13
N GLU A 410 -43.14 -30.82 -40.88
CA GLU A 410 -43.18 -31.68 -42.08
C GLU A 410 -43.59 -33.13 -41.73
N VAL A 411 -43.12 -33.67 -40.61
CA VAL A 411 -43.52 -35.01 -40.14
C VAL A 411 -45.01 -35.06 -39.82
N GLN A 412 -45.55 -34.03 -39.16
CA GLN A 412 -46.98 -33.95 -38.85
C GLN A 412 -47.83 -33.81 -40.12
N GLU A 413 -47.38 -33.01 -41.09
CA GLU A 413 -48.05 -32.83 -42.38
C GLU A 413 -48.04 -34.11 -43.21
N ALA A 414 -46.92 -34.84 -43.25
CA ALA A 414 -46.81 -36.12 -43.93
C ALA A 414 -47.79 -37.16 -43.37
N ILE A 415 -47.96 -37.22 -42.04
CA ILE A 415 -48.96 -38.10 -41.41
C ILE A 415 -50.37 -37.71 -41.85
N GLY A 416 -50.69 -36.41 -41.85
CA GLY A 416 -52.00 -35.91 -42.31
C GLY A 416 -52.25 -36.17 -43.80
N SER A 417 -51.21 -36.11 -44.63
CA SER A 417 -51.32 -36.38 -46.07
C SER A 417 -51.52 -37.87 -46.38
N ILE A 418 -50.81 -38.76 -45.67
CA ILE A 418 -50.81 -40.21 -45.94
C ILE A 418 -51.99 -40.91 -45.26
N LEU A 419 -52.30 -40.52 -44.03
CA LEU A 419 -53.32 -41.17 -43.18
C LEU A 419 -54.58 -40.33 -43.01
N GLY A 420 -54.64 -39.15 -43.64
CA GLY A 420 -55.77 -38.22 -43.58
C GLY A 420 -57.11 -38.88 -43.87
N GLY A 421 -58.04 -38.79 -42.93
CA GLY A 421 -59.38 -39.36 -43.05
C GLY A 421 -59.46 -40.88 -42.84
N THR A 422 -58.37 -41.53 -42.44
CA THR A 422 -58.36 -42.95 -42.04
C THR A 422 -58.53 -43.10 -40.52
N LEU A 423 -59.01 -44.26 -40.05
CA LEU A 423 -59.12 -44.57 -38.61
C LEU A 423 -57.75 -44.59 -37.89
N LEU A 424 -56.64 -44.58 -38.65
CA LEU A 424 -55.26 -44.68 -38.15
C LEU A 424 -54.58 -43.32 -37.97
N GLU A 425 -55.18 -42.23 -38.44
CA GLU A 425 -54.60 -40.88 -38.35
C GLU A 425 -54.32 -40.46 -36.89
N GLN A 426 -55.35 -40.50 -36.03
CA GLN A 426 -55.21 -40.10 -34.62
C GLN A 426 -54.24 -41.00 -33.83
N PRO A 427 -54.31 -42.34 -33.92
CA PRO A 427 -53.33 -43.20 -33.27
C PRO A 427 -51.88 -42.95 -33.76
N ALA A 428 -51.68 -42.69 -35.06
CA ALA A 428 -50.36 -42.41 -35.62
C ALA A 428 -49.81 -41.06 -35.14
N GLN A 429 -50.64 -40.01 -35.13
CA GLN A 429 -50.28 -38.70 -34.58
C GLN A 429 -49.95 -38.79 -33.08
N GLY A 430 -50.76 -39.50 -32.30
CA GLY A 430 -50.51 -39.69 -30.87
C GLY A 430 -49.21 -40.46 -30.57
N LEU A 431 -48.87 -41.43 -31.42
CA LEU A 431 -47.62 -42.19 -31.30
C LEU A 431 -46.40 -41.32 -31.62
N VAL A 432 -46.45 -40.54 -32.71
CA VAL A 432 -45.36 -39.62 -33.09
C VAL A 432 -45.20 -38.51 -32.05
N GLN A 433 -46.31 -37.99 -31.53
CA GLN A 433 -46.27 -37.00 -30.45
C GLN A 433 -45.54 -37.53 -29.21
N CYS A 434 -45.83 -38.77 -28.81
CA CYS A 434 -45.23 -39.38 -27.63
C CYS A 434 -43.76 -39.78 -27.83
N LEU A 435 -43.42 -40.36 -28.98
CA LEU A 435 -42.10 -40.92 -29.23
C LEU A 435 -41.08 -39.90 -29.74
N VAL A 436 -41.52 -38.90 -30.50
CA VAL A 436 -40.66 -37.95 -31.21
C VAL A 436 -40.85 -36.54 -30.69
N THR A 437 -42.07 -35.97 -30.73
CA THR A 437 -42.29 -34.55 -30.41
C THR A 437 -41.82 -34.18 -29.01
N ASN A 438 -42.17 -34.97 -27.98
CA ASN A 438 -41.73 -34.69 -26.59
C ASN A 438 -40.19 -34.72 -26.43
N LYS A 439 -39.48 -35.51 -27.23
CA LYS A 439 -38.01 -35.55 -27.19
C LYS A 439 -37.39 -34.37 -27.91
N VAL A 440 -37.97 -34.01 -29.04
CA VAL A 440 -37.62 -32.83 -29.84
C VAL A 440 -37.78 -31.56 -29.00
N GLU A 441 -38.90 -31.37 -28.33
CA GLU A 441 -39.16 -30.21 -27.45
C GLU A 441 -38.10 -30.08 -26.34
N ASN A 442 -37.63 -31.20 -25.77
CA ASN A 442 -36.54 -31.16 -24.79
C ASN A 442 -35.20 -30.72 -25.40
N ILE A 443 -34.94 -31.05 -26.67
CA ILE A 443 -33.76 -30.58 -27.40
C ILE A 443 -33.91 -29.10 -27.73
N GLU A 444 -35.08 -28.65 -28.16
CA GLU A 444 -35.40 -27.23 -28.41
C GLU A 444 -35.18 -26.36 -27.15
N ASN A 445 -35.64 -26.86 -25.99
CA ASN A 445 -35.39 -26.22 -24.70
C ASN A 445 -33.88 -26.17 -24.36
N GLY A 446 -33.14 -27.26 -24.62
CA GLY A 446 -31.70 -27.32 -24.44
C GLY A 446 -30.94 -26.32 -25.34
N LEU A 447 -31.32 -26.21 -26.61
CA LEU A 447 -30.73 -25.26 -27.57
C LEU A 447 -31.03 -23.82 -27.15
N THR A 448 -32.25 -23.54 -26.66
CA THR A 448 -32.63 -22.23 -26.12
C THR A 448 -31.83 -21.87 -24.87
N TRP A 449 -31.57 -22.85 -23.99
CA TRP A 449 -30.71 -22.67 -22.83
C TRP A 449 -29.26 -22.35 -23.24
N ILE A 450 -28.69 -23.10 -24.19
CA ILE A 450 -27.35 -22.83 -24.74
C ILE A 450 -27.29 -21.42 -25.32
N ALA A 451 -28.27 -21.02 -26.13
CA ALA A 451 -28.32 -19.70 -26.75
C ALA A 451 -28.39 -18.54 -25.73
N SER A 452 -29.00 -18.77 -24.55
CA SER A 452 -29.14 -17.75 -23.50
C SER A 452 -27.98 -17.70 -22.51
N HIS A 453 -27.16 -18.75 -22.44
CA HIS A 453 -26.03 -18.87 -21.50
C HIS A 453 -24.66 -18.92 -22.19
N ALA A 454 -24.62 -18.85 -23.52
CA ALA A 454 -23.39 -18.70 -24.29
C ALA A 454 -22.90 -17.25 -24.18
N TYR A 455 -22.16 -16.95 -23.11
CA TYR A 455 -21.37 -15.72 -22.95
C TYR A 455 -20.27 -15.96 -21.90
N ILE A 456 -19.25 -15.11 -21.90
CA ILE A 456 -18.18 -15.09 -20.91
C ILE A 456 -18.04 -13.70 -20.29
N HIS A 457 -17.66 -13.67 -19.02
CA HIS A 457 -17.23 -12.45 -18.34
C HIS A 457 -15.78 -12.61 -17.90
N LEU A 458 -14.93 -11.67 -18.29
CA LEU A 458 -13.53 -11.67 -17.88
C LEU A 458 -13.36 -10.83 -16.62
N THR A 459 -12.59 -11.35 -15.66
CA THR A 459 -12.34 -10.63 -14.41
C THR A 459 -11.40 -9.45 -14.67
N LYS A 460 -11.85 -8.25 -14.31
CA LYS A 460 -11.04 -7.01 -14.31
C LYS A 460 -10.31 -6.86 -12.99
N MET A 461 -9.20 -6.13 -13.00
CA MET A 461 -8.46 -5.82 -11.79
C MET A 461 -9.11 -4.68 -11.01
N ASP A 462 -9.17 -4.81 -9.69
CA ASP A 462 -9.55 -3.70 -8.81
C ASP A 462 -8.37 -2.73 -8.66
N ILE A 463 -8.52 -1.56 -9.28
CA ILE A 463 -7.49 -0.50 -9.32
C ILE A 463 -7.64 0.52 -8.20
N THR A 464 -8.67 0.43 -7.35
CA THR A 464 -8.96 1.44 -6.32
C THR A 464 -7.81 1.62 -5.32
N SER A 465 -7.14 0.52 -4.98
CA SER A 465 -5.98 0.53 -4.07
C SER A 465 -4.68 1.06 -4.70
N PHE A 466 -4.61 1.11 -6.03
CA PHE A 466 -3.46 1.58 -6.81
C PHE A 466 -3.62 3.02 -7.32
N HIS A 467 -4.75 3.66 -7.04
CA HIS A 467 -4.99 5.02 -7.47
C HIS A 467 -4.04 6.01 -6.76
N PRO A 468 -3.56 7.08 -7.43
CA PRO A 468 -2.66 8.08 -6.85
C PRO A 468 -3.17 8.68 -5.53
N SER A 469 -4.49 8.85 -5.40
CA SER A 469 -5.11 9.37 -4.17
C SER A 469 -4.93 8.47 -2.94
N SER A 470 -4.63 7.18 -3.14
CA SER A 470 -4.37 6.23 -2.06
C SER A 470 -2.87 6.00 -1.84
N VAL A 471 -2.09 5.95 -2.92
CA VAL A 471 -0.64 5.67 -2.86
C VAL A 471 0.14 6.86 -2.32
N VAL A 472 -0.11 8.06 -2.85
CA VAL A 472 0.63 9.29 -2.47
C VAL A 472 0.57 9.57 -0.96
N PRO A 473 -0.60 9.62 -0.29
CA PRO A 473 -0.63 9.95 1.14
C PRO A 473 0.08 8.89 2.01
N LYS A 474 -0.03 7.61 1.67
CA LYS A 474 0.65 6.52 2.39
C LYS A 474 2.17 6.61 2.26
N LEU A 475 2.65 6.94 1.06
CA LEU A 475 4.06 7.14 0.80
C LEU A 475 4.58 8.37 1.55
N THR A 476 3.82 9.47 1.55
CA THR A 476 4.15 10.70 2.28
C THR A 476 4.26 10.46 3.78
N GLU A 477 3.33 9.72 4.38
CA GLU A 477 3.40 9.37 5.80
C GLU A 477 4.64 8.51 6.12
N THR A 478 4.91 7.51 5.28
CA THR A 478 6.08 6.63 5.42
C THR A 478 7.39 7.42 5.31
N MET A 479 7.49 8.33 4.34
CA MET A 479 8.65 9.19 4.15
C MET A 479 8.85 10.14 5.32
N LEU A 480 7.78 10.75 5.82
CA LEU A 480 7.85 11.65 6.96
C LEU A 480 8.35 10.93 8.21
N HIS A 481 7.89 9.69 8.45
CA HIS A 481 8.35 8.87 9.56
C HIS A 481 9.83 8.46 9.40
N HIS A 482 10.27 8.10 8.19
CA HIS A 482 11.65 7.66 7.95
C HIS A 482 12.67 8.80 8.01
N LEU A 483 12.26 10.00 7.61
CA LEU A 483 13.10 11.20 7.55
C LEU A 483 13.02 12.07 8.80
N GLN A 484 12.32 11.61 9.84
CA GLN A 484 12.16 12.39 11.07
C GLN A 484 13.52 12.67 11.72
N VAL A 485 13.79 13.97 11.93
CA VAL A 485 15.01 14.45 12.57
C VAL A 485 14.87 14.29 14.08
N ASP A 486 15.87 13.70 14.73
CA ASP A 486 15.87 13.52 16.18
C ASP A 486 16.21 14.85 16.88
N ASP A 487 15.19 15.60 17.26
CA ASP A 487 15.29 16.94 17.85
C ASP A 487 16.04 16.96 19.20
N GLY A 488 16.04 15.84 19.94
CA GLY A 488 16.55 15.76 21.31
C GLY A 488 18.07 15.61 21.45
N SER A 489 18.73 15.10 20.41
CA SER A 489 20.17 14.77 20.48
C SER A 489 21.08 16.01 20.56
N SER A 490 20.65 17.11 19.92
CA SER A 490 21.45 18.33 19.77
C SER A 490 21.65 19.10 21.09
N SER A 491 20.61 19.20 21.93
CA SER A 491 20.66 19.91 23.22
C SER A 491 21.00 19.02 24.42
N ALA A 492 21.11 17.70 24.23
CA ALA A 492 21.37 16.74 25.32
C ALA A 492 22.62 17.08 26.14
N SER A 493 23.73 17.42 25.47
CA SER A 493 24.98 17.79 26.14
C SER A 493 24.84 19.06 26.99
N LEU A 494 24.09 20.05 26.50
CA LEU A 494 23.80 21.28 27.25
C LEU A 494 22.86 21.04 28.44
N ARG A 495 21.88 20.13 28.30
CA ARG A 495 20.98 19.75 29.42
C ARG A 495 21.74 19.03 30.53
N THR A 496 22.71 18.17 30.19
CA THR A 496 23.60 17.56 31.19
C THR A 496 24.38 18.62 31.95
N LEU A 497 24.95 19.60 31.24
CA LEU A 497 25.67 20.71 31.85
C LEU A 497 24.77 21.60 32.71
N LEU A 498 23.52 21.83 32.29
CA LEU A 498 22.53 22.57 33.08
C LEU A 498 22.27 21.90 34.44
N GLY A 499 22.19 20.56 34.45
CA GLY A 499 22.11 19.78 35.69
C GLY A 499 23.28 20.06 36.65
N PHE A 500 24.51 20.16 36.12
CA PHE A 500 25.68 20.52 36.92
C PHE A 500 25.52 21.88 37.61
N TYR A 501 25.08 22.93 36.89
CA TYR A 501 24.89 24.25 37.53
C TYR A 501 23.76 24.26 38.58
N TYR A 502 22.69 23.48 38.38
CA TYR A 502 21.68 23.29 39.42
C TYR A 502 22.24 22.61 40.67
N THR A 503 23.10 21.60 40.52
CA THR A 503 23.76 20.98 41.68
C THR A 503 24.67 21.98 42.41
N LEU A 504 25.34 22.85 41.66
CA LEU A 504 26.23 23.89 42.19
C LEU A 504 25.44 24.93 43.03
N LEU A 505 24.25 25.32 42.56
CA LEU A 505 23.32 26.17 43.30
C LEU A 505 22.74 25.48 44.54
N LEU A 506 22.45 24.17 44.45
CA LEU A 506 22.00 23.37 45.60
C LEU A 506 23.11 23.27 46.67
N PHE A 507 24.35 23.05 46.27
CA PHE A 507 25.50 23.09 47.18
C PHE A 507 25.61 24.46 47.87
N TRP A 508 25.45 25.55 47.13
CA TRP A 508 25.43 26.89 47.71
C TRP A 508 24.32 27.05 48.77
N LEU A 509 23.09 26.61 48.49
CA LEU A 509 21.99 26.62 49.47
C LEU A 509 22.31 25.79 50.70
N LEU A 510 22.93 24.62 50.54
CA LEU A 510 23.35 23.76 51.65
C LEU A 510 24.39 24.45 52.55
N THR A 511 25.35 25.20 51.97
CA THR A 511 26.31 25.97 52.77
C THR A 511 25.64 27.02 53.66
N ILE A 512 24.52 27.60 53.20
CA ILE A 512 23.74 28.56 53.97
C ILE A 512 23.07 27.89 55.16
N VAL A 513 22.45 26.72 54.95
CA VAL A 513 21.79 25.95 56.02
C VAL A 513 22.78 25.51 57.09
N ILE A 514 23.98 25.08 56.69
CA ILE A 514 25.02 24.71 57.65
C ILE A 514 25.50 25.95 58.42
N ALA A 515 25.74 27.07 57.73
CA ALA A 515 26.17 28.31 58.35
C ALA A 515 25.15 28.87 59.35
N THR A 516 23.84 28.79 59.04
CA THR A 516 22.77 29.20 59.97
C THR A 516 22.75 28.30 61.20
N GLY A 517 22.90 26.99 61.05
CA GLY A 517 22.96 26.03 62.15
C GLY A 517 24.10 26.31 63.13
N PHE A 518 25.31 26.59 62.62
CA PHE A 518 26.45 26.97 63.47
C PHE A 518 26.24 28.31 64.19
N GLN A 519 25.63 29.30 63.54
CA GLN A 519 25.33 30.59 64.16
C GLN A 519 24.30 30.47 65.28
N ILE A 520 23.27 29.65 65.11
CA ILE A 520 22.27 29.38 66.16
C ILE A 520 22.93 28.70 67.36
N LYS A 521 23.76 27.67 67.12
CA LYS A 521 24.50 26.98 68.18
C LYS A 521 25.43 27.92 68.95
N HIS A 522 26.16 28.79 68.24
CA HIS A 522 27.04 29.78 68.88
C HIS A 522 26.27 30.80 69.72
N ARG A 523 25.05 31.20 69.31
CA ARG A 523 24.20 32.08 70.12
C ARG A 523 23.64 31.40 71.37
N GLN A 524 23.45 30.08 71.34
CA GLN A 524 22.98 29.33 72.51
C GLN A 524 24.10 29.04 73.54
N SER A 525 25.38 29.11 73.12
CA SER A 525 26.53 28.90 74.00
C SER A 525 27.09 30.18 74.63
N GLN A 526 26.60 31.36 74.22
CA GLN A 526 26.87 32.66 74.84
C GLN A 526 25.68 33.03 75.72
#